data_AF-A0A2J8PNM9-F1
#
_entry.id   AF-A0A2J8PNM9-F1
#
_cell.length_a   1.000
_cell.length_b   1.000
_cell.length_c   1.000
_cell.angle_alpha   90.00
_cell.angle_beta   90.00
_cell.angle_gamma   90.00
#
_symmetry.space_group_name_H-M   'P 1'
#
loop_
_entity.id
_entity.type
_entity.pdbx_description
1 polymer ?
#
loop_
_entity_poly.entity_id
_entity_poly.type
_entity_poly.pdbx_seq_one_letter_code
_entity_poly.pdbx_strand_id
1 'polypeptide(L)'
;MGENVVVSNMERESGKPVAVVAVVTEPRFTQRYREYLQRQKLFDTQHRVEKMPDGSVALPVLGETLPEQHLQELRNRVAPGSPCMLTQLPDPIPSKRAQGCSPAQKLCLEQVHGKPWKTQILHIQPVKSYAPHVDHIVLDLECCPCPSVG
;
A
#
# COMPACT_ATOMS: atom_id res chain seq x y z
N MET A 1 -28.38 -2.75 -44.60
CA MET A 1 -27.14 -2.13 -44.08
C MET A 1 -27.51 -1.35 -42.84
N GLY A 2 -27.17 -1.90 -41.67
CA GLY A 2 -27.41 -1.31 -40.36
C GLY A 2 -26.44 -2.00 -39.41
N GLU A 3 -25.66 -1.19 -38.70
CA GLU A 3 -24.35 -1.55 -38.18
C GLU A 3 -24.43 -2.48 -36.97
N ASN A 4 -23.64 -3.56 -37.01
CA ASN A 4 -23.35 -4.40 -35.86
C ASN A 4 -22.47 -3.59 -34.90
N VAL A 5 -23.07 -3.08 -33.83
CA VAL A 5 -22.34 -2.56 -32.67
C VAL A 5 -21.65 -3.76 -32.03
N VAL A 6 -20.38 -3.94 -32.36
CA VAL A 6 -19.50 -4.87 -31.66
C VAL A 6 -19.34 -4.31 -30.25
N VAL A 7 -20.09 -4.90 -29.30
CA VAL A 7 -19.88 -4.68 -27.87
C VAL A 7 -18.51 -5.25 -27.56
N SER A 8 -17.50 -4.38 -27.52
CA SER A 8 -16.16 -4.74 -27.07
C SER A 8 -16.25 -5.17 -25.60
N ASN A 9 -16.17 -6.47 -25.37
CA ASN A 9 -15.91 -7.04 -24.06
C ASN A 9 -14.61 -6.40 -23.53
N MET A 10 -14.71 -5.43 -22.63
CA MET A 10 -13.60 -5.09 -21.76
C MET A 10 -13.44 -6.24 -20.79
N GLU A 11 -12.49 -7.12 -21.11
CA GLU A 11 -11.97 -8.12 -20.21
C GLU A 11 -11.62 -7.42 -18.89
N ARG A 12 -12.18 -7.94 -17.80
CA ARG A 12 -11.78 -7.59 -16.44
C ARG A 12 -10.27 -7.74 -16.37
N GLU A 13 -9.54 -6.64 -16.27
CA GLU A 13 -8.18 -6.69 -15.74
C GLU A 13 -8.31 -7.25 -14.34
N SER A 14 -8.09 -8.57 -14.26
CA SER A 14 -7.80 -9.29 -13.03
C SER A 14 -6.67 -8.51 -12.37
N GLY A 15 -7.01 -7.70 -11.36
CA GLY A 15 -6.06 -6.98 -10.55
C GLY A 15 -5.09 -8.01 -9.98
N LYS A 16 -3.93 -8.16 -10.63
CA LYS A 16 -2.87 -9.00 -10.10
C LYS A 16 -2.61 -8.49 -8.69
N PRO A 17 -2.54 -9.36 -7.68
CA PRO A 17 -2.11 -8.94 -6.37
C PRO A 17 -0.78 -8.21 -6.57
N VAL A 18 -0.73 -6.95 -6.17
CA VAL A 18 0.48 -6.12 -6.28
C VAL A 18 1.44 -6.70 -5.27
N ALA A 19 2.26 -7.66 -5.72
CA ALA A 19 3.26 -8.27 -4.88
C ALA A 19 4.24 -7.19 -4.46
N VAL A 20 4.39 -6.97 -3.16
CA VAL A 20 5.28 -5.94 -2.61
C VAL A 20 6.58 -6.58 -2.16
N VAL A 21 7.69 -5.95 -2.52
CA VAL A 21 9.01 -6.40 -2.12
C VAL A 21 9.20 -6.11 -0.64
N ALA A 22 9.75 -7.07 0.09
CA ALA A 22 10.08 -6.90 1.50
C ALA A 22 11.48 -7.43 1.81
N VAL A 23 12.16 -6.76 2.73
CA VAL A 23 13.38 -7.27 3.36
C VAL A 23 12.99 -8.12 4.55
N VAL A 24 13.42 -9.38 4.54
CA VAL A 24 13.25 -10.33 5.61
C VAL A 24 14.46 -10.26 6.55
N THR A 25 14.19 -10.19 7.84
CA THR A 25 15.17 -10.21 8.91
C THR A 25 14.62 -10.91 10.15
N GLU A 26 15.48 -11.28 11.09
CA GLU A 26 15.04 -11.77 12.40
C GLU A 26 14.39 -10.65 13.25
N PRO A 27 13.44 -11.01 14.14
CA PRO A 27 12.72 -10.04 14.99
C PRO A 27 13.60 -9.07 15.78
N ARG A 28 14.77 -9.54 16.26
CA ARG A 28 15.73 -8.74 17.05
C ARG A 28 16.35 -7.58 16.28
N PHE A 29 16.37 -7.63 14.94
CA PHE A 29 16.96 -6.61 14.09
C PHE A 29 15.92 -5.72 13.40
N THR A 30 14.63 -6.07 13.49
CA THR A 30 13.52 -5.37 12.85
C THR A 30 13.55 -3.86 13.06
N GLN A 31 13.79 -3.40 14.30
CA GLN A 31 13.78 -1.98 14.60
C GLN A 31 14.92 -1.22 13.91
N ARG A 32 16.13 -1.78 13.89
CA ARG A 32 17.29 -1.18 13.22
C ARG A 32 17.09 -1.10 11.71
N TYR A 33 16.54 -2.17 11.12
CA TYR A 33 16.22 -2.21 9.70
C TYR A 33 15.17 -1.17 9.34
N ARG A 34 14.09 -1.09 10.12
CA ARG A 34 13.03 -0.10 9.93
C ARG A 34 13.60 1.32 9.95
N GLU A 35 14.38 1.66 10.97
CA GLU A 35 14.95 3.00 11.12
C GLU A 35 15.85 3.37 9.95
N TYR A 36 16.70 2.44 9.50
CA TYR A 36 17.55 2.66 8.34
C TYR A 36 16.73 2.87 7.06
N LEU A 37 15.79 1.95 6.76
CA LEU A 37 14.95 2.03 5.56
C LEU A 37 14.10 3.31 5.55
N GLN A 38 13.59 3.75 6.69
CA GLN A 38 12.85 5.01 6.80
C GLN A 38 13.75 6.22 6.54
N ARG A 39 14.97 6.25 7.11
CA ARG A 39 15.93 7.33 6.88
C ARG A 39 16.36 7.43 5.42
N GLN A 40 16.53 6.30 4.75
CA GLN A 40 16.86 6.22 3.32
C GLN A 40 15.64 6.43 2.39
N LYS A 41 14.43 6.61 2.95
CA LYS A 41 13.17 6.71 2.19
C LYS A 41 12.89 5.51 1.29
N LEU A 42 13.28 4.32 1.77
CA LEU A 42 13.07 3.04 1.10
C LEU A 42 11.99 2.20 1.79
N PHE A 43 11.53 2.59 2.98
CA PHE A 43 10.48 1.86 3.70
C PHE A 43 9.10 2.19 3.15
N ASP A 44 8.31 1.17 2.84
CA ASP A 44 6.94 1.35 2.39
C ASP A 44 5.99 1.51 3.59
N THR A 45 5.37 2.68 3.67
CA THR A 45 4.41 3.04 4.73
C THR A 45 2.97 2.63 4.44
N GLN A 46 2.68 2.20 3.20
CA GLN A 46 1.36 1.75 2.78
C GLN A 46 1.08 0.33 3.25
N HIS A 47 2.11 -0.49 3.48
CA HIS A 47 1.97 -1.87 3.91
C HIS A 47 2.52 -2.11 5.31
N ARG A 48 1.97 -3.09 6.01
CA ARG A 48 2.37 -3.45 7.37
C ARG A 48 3.59 -4.35 7.32
N VAL A 49 4.35 -4.31 8.41
CA VAL A 49 5.38 -5.31 8.67
C VAL A 49 4.70 -6.62 9.06
N GLU A 50 5.14 -7.71 8.44
CA GLU A 50 4.50 -9.03 8.55
C GLU A 50 5.44 -10.04 9.21
N LYS A 51 4.87 -10.99 9.95
CA LYS A 51 5.61 -12.10 10.55
C LYS A 51 5.48 -13.31 9.64
N MET A 52 6.61 -13.85 9.19
CA MET A 52 6.67 -15.02 8.33
C MET A 52 6.44 -16.31 9.15
N PRO A 53 6.05 -17.43 8.50
CA PRO A 53 5.83 -18.72 9.17
C PRO A 53 7.07 -19.28 9.88
N ASP A 54 8.27 -18.95 9.39
CA ASP A 54 9.55 -19.33 9.99
C ASP A 54 9.92 -18.49 11.23
N GLY A 55 9.10 -17.51 11.60
CA GLY A 55 9.33 -16.60 12.72
C GLY A 55 10.14 -15.34 12.38
N SER A 56 10.61 -15.21 11.14
CA SER A 56 11.25 -14.00 10.63
C SER A 56 10.21 -12.89 10.38
N VAL A 57 10.70 -11.69 10.09
CA VAL A 57 9.88 -10.49 9.92
C VAL A 57 10.18 -9.86 8.56
N ALA A 58 9.14 -9.64 7.77
CA ALA A 58 9.20 -8.99 6.47
C ALA A 58 8.86 -7.50 6.59
N LEU A 59 9.82 -6.65 6.21
CA LEU A 59 9.69 -5.19 6.17
C LEU A 59 9.46 -4.72 4.73
N PRO A 60 8.27 -4.18 4.39
CA PRO A 60 7.97 -3.69 3.05
C PRO A 60 8.91 -2.57 2.61
N VAL A 61 9.33 -2.61 1.35
CA VAL A 61 10.20 -1.60 0.74
C VAL A 61 9.56 -1.02 -0.52
N LEU A 62 9.91 0.23 -0.81
CA LEU A 62 9.43 0.95 -1.98
C LEU A 62 10.17 0.49 -3.24
N GLY A 63 9.41 0.22 -4.31
CA GLY A 63 9.94 -0.16 -5.62
C GLY A 63 9.96 -1.67 -5.87
N GLU A 64 10.37 -2.07 -7.07
CA GLU A 64 10.43 -3.47 -7.52
C GLU A 64 11.65 -4.22 -6.98
N THR A 65 12.69 -3.51 -6.53
CA THR A 65 13.90 -4.09 -5.93
C THR A 65 14.55 -3.12 -4.95
N LEU A 66 15.25 -3.65 -3.94
CA LEU A 66 16.15 -2.84 -3.10
C LEU A 66 17.55 -2.81 -3.75
N PRO A 67 18.16 -1.64 -3.98
CA PRO A 67 19.50 -1.57 -4.56
C PRO A 67 20.54 -2.35 -3.73
N GLU A 68 21.47 -3.01 -4.41
CA GLU A 68 22.49 -3.87 -3.78
C GLU A 68 23.32 -3.14 -2.72
N GLN A 69 23.60 -1.85 -2.93
CA GLN A 69 24.27 -1.01 -1.94
C GLN A 69 23.57 -1.03 -0.58
N HIS A 70 22.23 -0.93 -0.57
CA HIS A 70 21.47 -0.91 0.67
C HIS A 70 21.38 -2.30 1.30
N LEU A 71 21.33 -3.38 0.50
CA LEU A 71 21.41 -4.75 1.02
C LEU A 71 22.74 -5.00 1.74
N GLN A 72 23.84 -4.55 1.14
CA GLN A 72 25.16 -4.73 1.71
C GLN A 72 25.35 -3.92 3.00
N GLU A 73 24.81 -2.70 3.04
CA GLU A 73 24.80 -1.85 4.23
C GLU A 73 23.98 -2.47 5.38
N LEU A 74 22.81 -3.01 5.06
CA LEU A 74 21.97 -3.72 6.03
C LEU A 74 22.74 -4.89 6.67
N ARG A 75 23.42 -5.69 5.83
CA ARG A 75 24.15 -6.89 6.25
C ARG A 75 25.45 -6.60 6.99
N ASN A 76 26.14 -5.50 6.67
CA ASN A 76 27.48 -5.22 7.20
C ASN A 76 27.50 -4.20 8.33
N ARG A 77 26.53 -3.27 8.38
CA ARG A 77 26.57 -2.13 9.31
C ARG A 77 25.32 -2.01 10.17
N VAL A 78 24.13 -2.21 9.60
CA VAL A 78 22.87 -2.06 10.36
C VAL A 78 22.64 -3.22 11.32
N ALA A 79 22.83 -4.47 10.85
CA ALA A 79 22.93 -5.63 11.72
C ALA A 79 23.93 -6.65 11.16
N PRO A 80 25.21 -6.57 11.57
CA PRO A 80 26.20 -7.58 11.22
C PRO A 80 25.75 -8.98 11.67
N GLY A 81 25.73 -9.93 10.74
CA GLY A 81 25.38 -11.34 11.01
C GLY A 81 23.88 -11.65 11.00
N SER A 82 23.02 -10.69 10.66
CA SER A 82 21.60 -10.97 10.40
C SER A 82 21.41 -11.64 9.03
N PRO A 83 20.41 -12.54 8.87
CA PRO A 83 19.93 -12.91 7.56
C PRO A 83 19.20 -11.70 6.95
N CYS A 84 19.73 -11.18 5.85
CA CYS A 84 19.11 -10.10 5.07
C CYS A 84 18.72 -10.67 3.71
N MET A 85 17.44 -10.94 3.51
CA MET A 85 16.92 -11.52 2.26
C MET A 85 15.81 -10.68 1.68
N LEU A 86 15.72 -10.60 0.35
CA LEU A 86 14.56 -10.01 -0.32
C LEU A 86 13.53 -11.10 -0.59
N THR A 87 12.26 -10.78 -0.38
CA THR A 87 11.12 -11.62 -0.73
C THR A 87 10.02 -10.79 -1.38
N GLN A 88 9.12 -11.47 -2.07
CA GLN A 88 7.87 -10.89 -2.57
C GLN A 88 6.74 -11.31 -1.65
N LEU A 89 5.99 -10.35 -1.13
CA LEU A 89 4.78 -10.57 -0.36
C LEU A 89 3.59 -10.61 -1.33
N PRO A 90 2.94 -11.78 -1.54
CA PRO A 90 1.86 -11.90 -2.51
C PRO A 90 0.59 -11.15 -2.06
N ASP A 91 0.28 -11.13 -0.76
CA ASP A 91 -0.93 -10.49 -0.24
C ASP A 91 -0.58 -9.48 0.86
N PRO A 92 0.10 -8.37 0.51
CA PRO A 92 0.65 -7.46 1.51
C PRO A 92 -0.48 -6.74 2.24
N ILE A 93 -0.43 -6.75 3.58
CA ILE A 93 -1.53 -6.19 4.39
C ILE A 93 -1.43 -4.66 4.39
N PRO A 94 -2.45 -3.93 3.90
CA PRO A 94 -2.44 -2.47 3.93
C PRO A 94 -2.39 -1.92 5.36
N SER A 95 -1.71 -0.78 5.53
CA SER A 95 -1.61 -0.07 6.80
C SER A 95 -2.93 0.61 7.14
N LYS A 96 -3.18 0.89 8.43
CA LYS A 96 -4.38 1.64 8.85
C LYS A 96 -4.52 2.99 8.15
N ARG A 97 -3.40 3.61 7.76
CA ARG A 97 -3.39 4.87 7.01
C ARG A 97 -3.78 4.66 5.54
N ALA A 98 -3.27 3.59 4.91
CA ALA A 98 -3.65 3.20 3.56
C ALA A 98 -5.14 2.79 3.46
N GLN A 99 -5.67 2.20 4.53
CA GLN A 99 -7.09 1.80 4.62
C GLN A 99 -8.07 2.95 4.88
N GLY A 100 -7.56 4.18 5.08
CA GLY A 100 -8.30 5.27 5.68
C GLY A 100 -9.31 5.96 4.76
N CYS A 101 -10.45 5.35 4.45
CA CYS A 101 -11.65 6.16 4.20
C CYS A 101 -12.12 6.73 5.54
N SER A 102 -12.19 8.05 5.65
CA SER A 102 -12.70 8.66 6.89
C SER A 102 -14.13 8.15 7.13
N PRO A 103 -14.50 7.76 8.38
CA PRO A 103 -15.88 7.40 8.69
C PRO A 103 -16.89 8.47 8.26
N ALA A 104 -16.47 9.74 8.27
CA ALA A 104 -17.25 10.88 7.80
C ALA A 104 -17.59 10.82 6.30
N GLN A 105 -16.68 10.33 5.45
CA GLN A 105 -16.94 10.19 4.00
C GLN A 105 -17.98 9.12 3.71
N LYS A 106 -17.88 7.95 4.37
CA LYS A 106 -18.88 6.88 4.24
C LYS A 106 -20.24 7.36 4.73
N LEU A 107 -20.28 8.05 5.87
CA LEU A 107 -21.49 8.63 6.42
C LEU A 107 -22.11 9.68 5.47
N CYS A 108 -21.31 10.52 4.82
CA CYS A 108 -21.79 11.51 3.86
C CYS A 108 -22.48 10.87 2.65
N LEU A 109 -21.85 9.85 2.04
CA LEU A 109 -22.42 9.12 0.89
C LEU A 109 -23.70 8.38 1.28
N GLU A 110 -23.72 7.76 2.47
CA GLU A 110 -24.91 7.15 3.03
C GLU A 110 -26.04 8.16 3.26
N GLN A 111 -25.74 9.34 3.80
CA GLN A 111 -26.73 10.39 4.05
C GLN A 111 -27.32 10.96 2.76
N VAL A 112 -26.50 11.15 1.73
CA VAL A 112 -26.96 11.71 0.44
C VAL A 112 -27.76 10.69 -0.38
N HIS A 113 -27.37 9.41 -0.34
CA HIS A 113 -27.92 8.38 -1.24
C HIS A 113 -28.82 7.34 -0.54
N GLY A 114 -28.91 7.36 0.80
CA GLY A 114 -29.78 6.50 1.60
C GLY A 114 -29.43 5.00 1.60
N LYS A 115 -28.19 4.64 1.23
CA LYS A 115 -27.72 3.25 1.12
C LYS A 115 -26.27 3.14 1.57
N PRO A 116 -25.82 2.00 2.11
CA PRO A 116 -24.41 1.78 2.45
C PRO A 116 -23.50 1.82 1.23
N TRP A 117 -22.30 2.38 1.39
CA TRP A 117 -21.30 2.50 0.33
C TRP A 117 -19.98 1.83 0.71
N LYS A 118 -19.38 1.14 -0.26
CA LYS A 118 -17.98 0.73 -0.23
C LYS A 118 -17.16 1.81 -0.92
N THR A 119 -16.11 2.26 -0.25
CA THR A 119 -15.19 3.25 -0.78
C THR A 119 -13.75 2.71 -0.69
N GLN A 120 -12.94 3.01 -1.70
CA GLN A 120 -11.53 2.65 -1.76
C GLN A 120 -10.72 3.87 -2.18
N ILE A 121 -9.64 4.15 -1.44
CA ILE A 121 -8.69 5.17 -1.84
C ILE A 121 -7.90 4.63 -3.03
N LEU A 122 -7.96 5.33 -4.15
CA LEU A 122 -7.16 5.01 -5.32
C LEU A 122 -5.81 5.72 -5.25
N HIS A 123 -5.83 7.01 -4.88
CA HIS A 123 -4.62 7.84 -4.93
C HIS A 123 -4.72 9.03 -3.97
N ILE A 124 -3.59 9.36 -3.34
CA ILE A 124 -3.43 10.53 -2.46
C ILE A 124 -2.21 11.29 -2.95
N GLN A 125 -2.41 12.52 -3.43
CA GLN A 125 -1.35 13.35 -3.96
C GLN A 125 -1.26 14.67 -3.18
N PRO A 126 -0.12 14.97 -2.53
CA PRO A 126 0.14 16.31 -2.08
C PRO A 126 0.29 17.25 -3.29
N VAL A 127 -0.39 18.38 -3.24
CA VAL A 127 -0.30 19.43 -4.27
C VAL A 127 0.29 20.70 -3.67
N LYS A 128 0.63 21.66 -4.54
CA LYS A 128 1.16 22.96 -4.11
C LYS A 128 0.20 23.60 -3.10
N SER A 129 0.69 23.85 -1.90
CA SER A 129 -0.07 24.58 -0.89
C SER A 129 -0.17 26.06 -1.24
N TYR A 130 -1.38 26.61 -1.12
CA TYR A 130 -1.65 28.02 -1.34
C TYR A 130 -1.68 28.87 -0.06
N ALA A 131 -1.48 28.24 1.11
CA ALA A 131 -1.45 28.92 2.40
C ALA A 131 -0.33 28.37 3.30
N PRO A 132 0.32 29.21 4.12
CA PRO A 132 1.26 28.76 5.15
C PRO A 132 0.56 27.80 6.12
N HIS A 133 1.27 26.74 6.52
CA HIS A 133 0.81 25.75 7.50
C HIS A 133 -0.45 24.96 7.12
N VAL A 134 -0.85 24.99 5.84
CA VAL A 134 -1.97 24.17 5.33
C VAL A 134 -1.44 23.20 4.28
N ASP A 135 -1.59 21.90 4.54
CA ASP A 135 -1.33 20.87 3.55
C ASP A 135 -2.51 20.76 2.59
N HIS A 136 -2.24 20.89 1.30
CA HIS A 136 -3.24 20.66 0.25
C HIS A 136 -3.01 19.29 -0.35
N ILE A 137 -4.06 18.47 -0.36
CA ILE A 137 -4.02 17.08 -0.82
C ILE A 137 -5.19 16.84 -1.77
N VAL A 138 -4.91 16.20 -2.90
CA VAL A 138 -5.93 15.64 -3.79
C VAL A 138 -6.12 14.17 -3.42
N LEU A 139 -7.37 13.76 -3.24
CA LEU A 139 -7.76 12.41 -2.87
C LEU A 139 -8.70 11.87 -3.94
N ASP A 140 -8.28 10.79 -4.59
CA ASP A 140 -9.08 10.05 -5.56
C ASP A 140 -9.73 8.85 -4.85
N LEU A 141 -11.06 8.78 -4.92
CA LEU A 141 -11.86 7.72 -4.30
C LEU A 141 -12.65 6.96 -5.37
N GLU A 142 -12.59 5.64 -5.31
CA GLU A 142 -13.62 4.79 -5.89
C GLU A 142 -14.77 4.66 -4.88
N CYS A 143 -15.99 4.88 -5.35
CA CYS A 143 -17.21 4.82 -4.54
C CYS A 143 -18.24 3.91 -5.22
N CYS A 144 -18.58 2.80 -4.58
CA CYS A 144 -19.52 1.81 -5.08
C CYS A 144 -20.65 1.59 -4.06
N PRO A 145 -21.94 1.70 -4.44
CA PRO A 145 -23.03 1.33 -3.57
C PRO A 145 -22.92 -0.15 -3.20
N CYS A 146 -23.12 -0.49 -1.94
CA CYS A 146 -23.23 -1.90 -1.57
C CYS A 146 -24.53 -2.47 -2.13
N PRO A 147 -24.52 -3.71 -2.69
CA PRO A 147 -25.75 -4.36 -3.10
C PRO A 147 -26.65 -4.50 -1.88
N SER A 148 -27.91 -4.07 -2.01
CA SER A 148 -28.92 -4.30 -0.99
C SER A 148 -29.11 -5.81 -0.87
N VAL A 149 -28.77 -6.37 0.29
CA VAL A 149 -29.18 -7.73 0.64
C VAL A 149 -30.71 -7.67 0.81
N GLY A 150 -31.42 -8.10 -0.23
CA GLY A 150 -32.86 -8.33 -0.20
C GLY A 150 -33.18 -9.67 0.43
#